data_AF-A0A633DME8-F1
#
_entry.id   AF-A0A633DME8-F1
#
_cell.length_a   1.000
_cell.length_b   1.000
_cell.length_c   1.000
_cell.angle_alpha   90.00
_cell.angle_beta   90.00
_cell.angle_gamma   90.00
#
_symmetry.space_group_name_H-M   'P 1'
#
loop_
_entity.id
_entity.type
_entity.pdbx_description
1 polymer ?
#
loop_
_entity_poly.entity_id
_entity_poly.type
_entity_poly.pdbx_seq_one_letter_code
_entity_poly.pdbx_strand_id
1 'polypeptide(L)'
;LALPVALFFNLSNSYFQALNDNKKLTLPIVIASIVTCFVFIMQYLSLAKFDAWDYLFVEFIFVFFVSAKLFRFVSFKFFKNSFFNLLKSIFILYKATLSIGLTAVVVIIYSRVDNFYIKSFAPDDLAAYGQIFRMIDPLVMVSSVFSTVAYARFCRINLQEKYAFSKVFQFLLCIVAYGVFSSF
;
A
#
# COMPACT_ATOMS: atom_id res chain seq x y z
N LEU A 1 4.24 17.33 -6.71
CA LEU A 1 4.79 16.27 -7.59
C LEU A 1 4.64 14.86 -7.02
N ALA A 2 4.77 14.67 -5.70
CA ALA A 2 4.64 13.35 -5.07
C ALA A 2 3.28 12.65 -5.33
N LEU A 3 2.17 13.40 -5.32
CA LEU A 3 0.83 12.81 -5.45
C LEU A 3 0.60 12.09 -6.81
N PRO A 4 0.88 12.70 -7.97
CA PRO A 4 0.88 11.98 -9.25
C PRO A 4 1.79 10.74 -9.26
N VAL A 5 3.01 10.85 -8.72
CA VAL A 5 4.02 9.78 -8.68
C VAL A 5 3.49 8.60 -7.85
N ALA A 6 2.98 8.85 -6.66
CA ALA A 6 2.36 7.84 -5.80
C ALA A 6 1.13 7.18 -6.46
N LEU A 7 0.32 7.95 -7.18
CA LEU A 7 -0.83 7.41 -7.92
C LEU A 7 -0.41 6.46 -9.05
N PHE A 8 0.67 6.76 -9.79
CA PHE A 8 1.19 5.87 -10.83
C PHE A 8 1.76 4.56 -10.27
N PHE A 9 2.46 4.63 -9.13
CA PHE A 9 2.91 3.44 -8.40
C PHE A 9 1.72 2.59 -7.98
N ASN A 10 0.73 3.21 -7.33
CA ASN A 10 -0.46 2.53 -6.82
C ASN A 10 -1.33 1.95 -7.93
N LEU A 11 -1.42 2.62 -9.08
CA LEU A 11 -2.12 2.10 -10.26
C LEU A 11 -1.51 0.78 -10.73
N SER A 12 -0.19 0.75 -10.87
CA SER A 12 0.55 -0.45 -11.28
C SER A 12 0.38 -1.59 -10.29
N ASN A 13 0.51 -1.31 -8.98
CA ASN A 13 0.28 -2.31 -7.93
C ASN A 13 -1.15 -2.84 -7.96
N SER A 14 -2.14 -1.95 -8.04
CA SER A 14 -3.57 -2.31 -8.07
C SER A 14 -3.91 -3.18 -9.28
N TYR A 15 -3.29 -2.93 -10.43
CA TYR A 15 -3.48 -3.73 -11.64
C TYR A 15 -3.03 -5.19 -11.45
N PHE A 16 -1.78 -5.42 -11.02
CA PHE A 16 -1.28 -6.78 -10.81
C PHE A 16 -1.97 -7.47 -9.62
N GLN A 17 -2.43 -6.70 -8.63
CA GLN A 17 -3.21 -7.21 -7.52
C GLN A 17 -4.62 -7.65 -7.92
N ALA A 18 -5.30 -6.91 -8.79
CA ALA A 18 -6.59 -7.32 -9.35
C ALA A 18 -6.46 -8.64 -10.15
N LEU A 19 -5.32 -8.84 -10.82
CA LEU A 19 -5.00 -10.09 -11.52
C LEU A 19 -4.55 -11.22 -10.60
N ASN A 20 -4.24 -10.94 -9.33
CA ASN A 20 -3.64 -11.86 -8.36
C ASN A 20 -2.25 -12.37 -8.81
N ASP A 21 -1.49 -11.50 -9.47
CA ASP A 21 -0.18 -11.80 -10.06
C ASP A 21 0.92 -10.87 -9.52
N ASN A 22 0.85 -10.62 -8.20
CA ASN A 22 1.75 -9.72 -7.47
C ASN A 22 3.24 -10.12 -7.60
N LYS A 23 3.52 -11.41 -7.84
CA LYS A 23 4.88 -11.93 -8.03
C LYS A 23 5.60 -11.27 -9.22
N LYS A 24 4.87 -10.79 -10.23
CA LYS A 24 5.46 -10.09 -11.38
C LYS A 24 6.08 -8.74 -11.03
N LEU A 25 5.63 -8.12 -9.94
CA LEU A 25 6.16 -6.85 -9.44
C LEU A 25 7.31 -7.02 -8.45
N THR A 26 7.49 -8.21 -7.87
CA THR A 26 8.57 -8.47 -6.90
C THR A 26 9.95 -8.16 -7.48
N LEU A 27 10.25 -8.62 -8.70
CA LEU A 27 11.56 -8.37 -9.33
C LEU A 27 11.80 -6.87 -9.60
N PRO A 28 10.88 -6.10 -10.23
CA PRO A 28 11.00 -4.64 -10.34
C PRO A 28 11.22 -3.92 -9.00
N ILE A 29 10.47 -4.32 -7.95
CA ILE A 29 10.59 -3.72 -6.62
C ILE A 29 11.96 -4.00 -6.02
N VAL A 30 12.45 -5.24 -6.10
CA VAL A 30 13.77 -5.62 -5.58
C VAL A 30 14.88 -4.85 -6.29
N ILE A 31 14.80 -4.69 -7.62
CA ILE A 31 15.79 -3.91 -8.38
C ILE A 31 15.74 -2.44 -7.93
N ALA A 32 14.56 -1.85 -7.79
CA ALA A 32 14.40 -0.49 -7.29
C ALA A 32 14.98 -0.33 -5.86
N SER A 33 14.77 -1.31 -4.98
CA SER A 33 15.36 -1.33 -3.63
C SER A 33 16.89 -1.38 -3.65
N ILE A 34 17.50 -2.17 -4.55
CA ILE A 34 18.96 -2.23 -4.69
C ILE A 34 19.52 -0.90 -5.20
N VAL A 35 18.90 -0.31 -6.21
CA VAL A 35 19.32 0.98 -6.78
C VAL A 35 19.21 2.10 -5.73
N THR A 36 18.10 2.13 -4.98
CA THR A 36 17.90 3.14 -3.92
C THR A 36 18.87 2.95 -2.77
N CYS A 37 19.20 1.71 -2.39
CA CYS A 37 20.24 1.42 -1.41
C CYS A 37 21.61 1.98 -1.87
N PHE A 38 21.97 1.81 -3.15
CA PHE A 38 23.19 2.38 -3.69
C PHE A 38 23.20 3.92 -3.64
N VAL A 39 22.09 4.56 -3.99
CA VAL A 39 21.93 6.03 -3.89
C VAL A 39 22.14 6.49 -2.44
N PHE A 40 21.54 5.82 -1.46
CA PHE A 40 21.71 6.13 -0.05
C PHE A 40 23.15 5.97 0.43
N ILE A 41 23.85 4.90 0.02
CA ILE A 41 25.26 4.68 0.36
C ILE A 41 26.11 5.83 -0.19
N MET A 42 25.92 6.21 -1.47
CA MET A 42 26.66 7.31 -2.08
C MET A 42 26.38 8.64 -1.40
N GLN A 43 25.14 8.89 -1.01
CA GLN A 43 24.74 10.11 -0.31
C GLN A 43 25.34 10.18 1.10
N TYR A 44 25.34 9.06 1.82
CA TYR A 44 25.99 8.91 3.12
C TYR A 44 27.50 9.16 3.04
N LEU A 45 28.19 8.56 2.06
CA LEU A 45 29.62 8.78 1.83
C LEU A 45 29.95 10.22 1.46
N SER A 46 29.04 10.91 0.77
CA SER A 46 29.19 12.31 0.35
C SER A 46 28.86 13.32 1.46
N LEU A 47 28.45 12.86 2.66
CA LEU A 47 27.98 13.71 3.77
C LEU A 47 26.89 14.71 3.36
N ALA A 48 26.14 14.39 2.30
CA ALA A 48 25.08 15.25 1.80
C ALA A 48 23.89 15.18 2.75
N LYS A 49 23.28 16.34 3.05
CA LYS A 49 22.05 16.39 3.83
C LYS A 49 20.92 15.76 3.02
N PHE A 50 20.11 14.97 3.71
CA PHE A 50 18.93 14.36 3.13
C PHE A 50 17.78 15.36 3.10
N ASP A 51 17.21 15.60 1.92
CA ASP A 51 16.16 16.59 1.68
C ASP A 51 14.93 15.95 1.01
N ALA A 52 13.83 16.69 0.94
CA ALA A 52 12.58 16.23 0.33
C ALA A 52 12.73 15.82 -1.15
N TRP A 53 13.72 16.38 -1.85
CA TRP A 53 14.04 16.03 -3.24
C TRP A 53 14.60 14.61 -3.39
N ASP A 54 15.34 14.13 -2.39
CA ASP A 54 15.88 12.77 -2.39
C ASP A 54 14.76 11.74 -2.21
N TYR A 55 13.78 12.06 -1.37
CA TYR A 55 12.55 11.27 -1.23
C TYR A 55 11.80 11.15 -2.56
N LEU A 56 11.60 12.28 -3.24
CA LEU A 56 10.92 12.32 -4.53
C LEU A 56 11.70 11.51 -5.58
N PHE A 57 13.03 11.61 -5.60
CA PHE A 57 13.89 10.85 -6.50
C PHE A 57 13.77 9.33 -6.28
N VAL A 58 13.77 8.89 -5.02
CA VAL A 58 13.53 7.49 -4.66
C VAL A 58 12.16 7.02 -5.14
N GLU A 59 11.10 7.81 -4.93
CA GLU A 59 9.76 7.48 -5.44
C GLU A 59 9.73 7.35 -6.97
N PHE A 60 10.43 8.23 -7.69
CA PHE A 60 10.55 8.14 -9.14
C PHE A 60 11.23 6.85 -9.60
N ILE A 61 12.27 6.39 -8.90
CA ILE A 61 12.92 5.11 -9.20
C ILE A 61 11.89 3.96 -9.09
N PHE A 62 11.14 3.90 -7.99
CA PHE A 62 10.12 2.87 -7.78
C PHE A 62 9.01 2.92 -8.85
N VAL A 63 8.49 4.12 -9.13
CA VAL A 63 7.47 4.32 -10.17
C VAL A 63 7.98 3.88 -11.53
N PHE A 64 9.22 4.22 -11.87
CA PHE A 64 9.80 3.89 -13.17
C PHE A 64 9.86 2.37 -13.38
N PHE A 65 10.44 1.62 -12.44
CA PHE A 65 10.57 0.17 -12.57
C PHE A 65 9.22 -0.56 -12.58
N VAL A 66 8.29 -0.14 -11.72
CA VAL A 66 6.97 -0.78 -11.59
C VAL A 66 6.07 -0.43 -12.78
N SER A 67 6.06 0.84 -13.22
CA SER A 67 5.27 1.28 -14.38
C SER A 67 5.82 0.73 -15.70
N ALA A 68 7.14 0.61 -15.86
CA ALA A 68 7.73 -0.03 -17.04
C ALA A 68 7.25 -1.48 -17.20
N LYS A 69 7.09 -2.20 -16.09
CA LYS A 69 6.50 -3.55 -16.09
C LYS A 69 5.03 -3.53 -16.50
N LEU A 70 4.25 -2.56 -16.00
CA LEU A 70 2.84 -2.39 -16.38
C LEU A 70 2.68 -2.14 -17.88
N PHE A 71 3.41 -1.17 -18.45
CA PHE A 71 3.32 -0.82 -19.87
C PHE A 71 3.71 -1.96 -20.81
N ARG A 72 4.59 -2.87 -20.37
CA ARG A 72 4.92 -4.08 -21.15
C ARG A 72 3.77 -5.10 -21.21
N PHE A 73 2.90 -5.13 -20.19
CA PHE A 73 1.80 -6.10 -20.08
C PHE A 73 0.46 -5.54 -20.55
N VAL A 74 0.22 -4.24 -20.39
CA VAL A 74 -1.03 -3.60 -20.80
C VAL A 74 -0.95 -3.27 -22.29
N SER A 75 -1.69 -4.00 -23.12
CA SER A 75 -1.88 -3.56 -24.51
C SER A 75 -2.62 -2.23 -24.51
N PHE A 76 -2.16 -1.24 -25.27
CA PHE A 76 -2.75 0.12 -25.39
C PHE A 76 -4.19 0.17 -25.97
N LYS A 77 -4.92 -0.96 -26.00
CA LYS A 77 -6.34 -1.04 -26.38
C LYS A 77 -7.26 -0.16 -25.50
N PHE A 78 -6.76 0.37 -24.38
CA PHE A 78 -7.47 1.29 -23.50
C PHE A 78 -7.94 2.58 -24.21
N PHE A 79 -7.22 3.03 -25.25
CA PHE A 79 -7.57 4.22 -26.02
C PHE A 79 -8.80 4.06 -26.94
N LYS A 80 -9.37 2.85 -27.06
CA LYS A 80 -10.52 2.59 -27.96
C LYS A 80 -11.89 2.86 -27.33
N ASN A 81 -11.96 3.07 -26.00
CA ASN A 81 -13.23 3.32 -25.33
C ASN A 81 -13.61 4.81 -25.34
N SER A 82 -14.90 5.09 -25.58
CA SER A 82 -15.45 6.44 -25.50
C SER A 82 -15.22 7.04 -24.09
N PHE A 83 -14.72 8.27 -24.05
CA PHE A 83 -14.38 9.01 -22.82
C PHE A 83 -15.55 9.05 -21.79
N PHE A 84 -16.79 9.13 -22.27
CA PHE A 84 -17.99 9.11 -21.42
C PHE A 84 -18.22 7.77 -20.71
N ASN A 85 -17.93 6.64 -21.38
CA ASN A 85 -18.02 5.31 -20.76
C ASN A 85 -16.93 5.12 -19.70
N LEU A 86 -15.75 5.72 -19.94
CA LEU A 86 -14.66 5.74 -18.97
C LEU A 86 -15.05 6.50 -17.70
N LEU A 87 -15.55 7.74 -17.84
CA LEU A 87 -16.00 8.57 -16.73
C LEU A 87 -17.10 7.89 -15.90
N LYS A 88 -18.09 7.29 -16.56
CA LYS A 88 -19.16 6.56 -15.88
C LYS A 88 -18.60 5.38 -15.06
N SER A 89 -17.65 4.65 -15.61
CA SER A 89 -17.00 3.53 -14.93
C SER A 89 -16.18 3.98 -13.72
N ILE A 90 -15.43 5.08 -13.86
CA ILE A 90 -14.69 5.70 -12.75
C ILE A 90 -15.63 6.14 -11.63
N PHE A 91 -16.76 6.75 -11.98
CA PHE A 91 -17.73 7.21 -10.99
C PHE A 91 -18.38 6.05 -10.22
N ILE A 92 -18.75 4.97 -10.91
CA ILE A 92 -19.26 3.75 -10.27
C ILE A 92 -18.21 3.16 -9.32
N LEU A 93 -16.95 3.09 -9.77
CA LEU A 93 -15.84 2.61 -8.95
C LEU A 93 -15.63 3.49 -7.72
N TYR A 94 -15.62 4.81 -7.89
CA TYR A 94 -15.46 5.78 -6.81
C TYR A 94 -16.57 5.64 -5.76
N LYS A 95 -17.83 5.47 -6.20
CA LYS A 95 -18.95 5.26 -5.27
C LYS A 95 -18.78 3.98 -4.44
N ALA A 96 -18.23 2.92 -5.04
CA ALA A 96 -17.97 1.65 -4.35
C ALA A 96 -16.78 1.73 -3.39
N THR A 97 -15.78 2.58 -3.66
CA THR A 97 -14.55 2.70 -2.85
C THR A 97 -14.53 3.90 -1.90
N LEU A 98 -15.55 4.76 -1.93
CA LEU A 98 -15.65 5.97 -1.11
C LEU A 98 -15.56 5.67 0.39
N SER A 99 -16.22 4.62 0.86
CA SER A 99 -16.19 4.22 2.28
C SER A 99 -14.78 3.86 2.75
N ILE A 100 -13.98 3.22 1.89
CA ILE A 100 -12.59 2.83 2.18
C ILE A 100 -11.72 4.08 2.28
N GLY A 101 -11.86 5.02 1.33
CA GLY A 101 -11.13 6.28 1.37
C GLY A 101 -11.48 7.12 2.60
N LEU A 102 -12.77 7.20 2.92
CA LEU A 102 -13.25 8.01 4.04
C LEU A 102 -12.83 7.45 5.40
N THR A 103 -12.87 6.12 5.57
CA THR A 103 -12.36 5.47 6.79
C THR A 103 -10.86 5.71 6.98
N ALA A 104 -10.05 5.62 5.91
CA ALA A 104 -8.63 5.93 5.97
C ALA A 104 -8.37 7.39 6.40
N VAL A 105 -9.13 8.34 5.84
CA VAL A 105 -9.04 9.76 6.24
C VAL A 105 -9.37 9.95 7.72
N VAL A 106 -10.45 9.32 8.20
CA VAL A 106 -10.85 9.40 9.61
C VAL A 106 -9.77 8.85 10.54
N VAL A 107 -9.16 7.70 10.21
CA VAL A 107 -8.06 7.12 10.99
C VAL A 107 -6.84 8.05 11.04
N ILE A 108 -6.49 8.69 9.91
CA ILE A 108 -5.40 9.67 9.86
C ILE A 108 -5.72 10.88 10.76
N ILE A 109 -6.95 11.39 10.72
CA ILE A 109 -7.37 12.51 11.56
C ILE A 109 -7.29 12.12 13.04
N TYR A 110 -7.82 10.97 13.44
CA TYR A 110 -7.72 10.49 14.82
C TYR A 110 -6.27 10.39 15.29
N SER A 111 -5.39 9.80 14.49
CA SER A 111 -3.95 9.72 14.82
C SER A 111 -3.30 11.10 15.04
N ARG A 112 -3.75 12.14 14.32
CA ARG A 112 -3.26 13.52 14.53
C ARG A 112 -3.85 14.16 15.78
N VAL A 113 -5.10 13.87 16.10
CA VAL A 113 -5.75 14.32 17.35
C VAL A 113 -5.05 13.68 18.55
N ASP A 114 -4.71 12.38 18.50
CA ASP A 114 -3.98 11.69 19.56
C ASP A 114 -2.61 12.34 19.82
N ASN A 115 -1.89 12.69 18.75
CA ASN A 115 -0.62 13.44 18.86
C ASN A 115 -0.80 14.81 19.53
N PHE A 116 -1.89 15.53 19.22
CA PHE A 116 -2.18 16.82 19.84
C PHE A 116 -2.54 16.67 21.32
N TYR A 117 -3.30 15.62 21.66
CA TYR A 117 -3.68 15.30 23.02
C TYR A 117 -2.46 14.95 23.88
N ILE A 118 -1.61 14.03 23.42
CA ILE A 118 -0.37 13.65 24.13
C ILE A 118 0.55 14.86 24.32
N LYS A 119 0.70 15.70 23.29
CA LYS A 119 1.48 16.94 23.40
C LYS A 119 0.95 17.90 24.47
N SER A 120 -0.36 17.91 24.70
CA SER A 120 -1.01 18.83 25.64
C SER A 120 -1.03 18.32 27.08
N PHE A 121 -1.14 17.00 27.29
CA PHE A 121 -1.30 16.39 28.62
C PHE A 121 -0.05 15.69 29.16
N ALA A 122 0.85 15.20 28.29
CA ALA A 122 2.08 14.49 28.66
C ALA A 122 3.19 14.73 27.62
N PRO A 123 3.77 15.95 27.56
CA PRO A 123 4.75 16.32 26.55
C PRO A 123 6.04 15.49 26.62
N ASP A 124 6.41 15.02 27.81
CA ASP A 124 7.59 14.18 28.04
C ASP A 124 7.45 12.79 27.41
N ASP A 125 6.21 12.29 27.29
CA ASP A 125 5.91 10.98 26.70
C ASP A 125 5.77 11.02 25.17
N LEU A 126 5.78 12.22 24.55
CA LEU A 126 5.62 12.37 23.10
C LEU A 126 6.74 11.67 22.32
N ALA A 127 7.97 11.70 22.85
CA ALA A 127 9.10 11.01 22.25
C ALA A 127 8.93 9.48 22.31
N ALA A 128 8.45 8.95 23.44
CA ALA A 128 8.17 7.53 23.62
C ALA A 128 7.01 7.07 22.72
N TYR A 129 5.93 7.85 22.64
CA TYR A 129 4.82 7.60 21.72
C TYR A 129 5.30 7.56 20.26
N GLY A 130 6.15 8.49 19.84
CA GLY A 130 6.73 8.50 18.50
C GLY A 130 7.58 7.27 18.19
N GLN A 131 8.31 6.74 19.18
CA GLN A 131 9.09 5.50 19.03
C GLN A 131 8.19 4.27 18.92
N ILE A 132 7.19 4.15 19.78
CA ILE A 132 6.19 3.06 19.75
C ILE A 132 5.46 3.09 18.41
N PHE A 133 5.02 4.26 17.95
CA PHE A 133 4.35 4.42 16.67
C PHE A 133 5.21 3.93 15.50
N ARG A 134 6.50 4.28 15.46
CA ARG A 134 7.45 3.81 14.43
C ARG A 134 7.66 2.30 14.45
N MET A 135 7.48 1.64 15.60
CA MET A 135 7.58 0.18 15.72
C MET A 135 6.29 -0.53 15.31
N ILE A 136 5.13 0.05 15.63
CA ILE A 136 3.81 -0.53 15.33
C ILE A 136 3.41 -0.32 13.86
N ASP A 137 3.74 0.81 13.25
CA ASP A 137 3.30 1.17 11.90
C ASP A 137 3.70 0.12 10.82
N PRO A 138 4.93 -0.45 10.82
CA PRO A 138 5.26 -1.58 9.94
C PRO A 138 4.42 -2.83 10.17
N LEU A 139 4.04 -3.14 11.42
CA LEU A 139 3.20 -4.30 11.74
C LEU A 139 1.78 -4.11 11.22
N VAL A 140 1.22 -2.92 11.40
CA VAL A 140 -0.10 -2.56 10.86
C VAL A 140 -0.09 -2.65 9.33
N MET A 141 0.99 -2.18 8.69
CA MET A 141 1.16 -2.30 7.24
C MET A 141 1.18 -3.77 6.79
N VAL A 142 1.93 -4.65 7.44
CA VAL A 142 1.94 -6.10 7.13
C VAL A 142 0.55 -6.72 7.29
N SER A 143 -0.14 -6.43 8.39
CA SER A 143 -1.52 -6.91 8.62
C SER A 143 -2.50 -6.43 7.54
N SER A 144 -2.37 -5.18 7.11
CA SER A 144 -3.17 -4.62 6.01
C SER A 144 -2.93 -5.35 4.68
N VAL A 145 -1.69 -5.74 4.37
CA VAL A 145 -1.35 -6.49 3.16
C VAL A 145 -1.98 -7.88 3.21
N PHE A 146 -1.91 -8.57 4.36
CA PHE A 146 -2.58 -9.85 4.56
C PHE A 146 -4.09 -9.76 4.35
N SER A 147 -4.73 -8.76 4.97
CA SER A 147 -6.16 -8.49 4.79
C SER A 147 -6.51 -8.23 3.33
N THR A 148 -5.70 -7.46 2.61
CA THR A 148 -5.94 -7.15 1.19
C THR A 148 -5.81 -8.38 0.29
N VAL A 149 -4.82 -9.24 0.53
CA VAL A 149 -4.69 -10.54 -0.16
C VAL A 149 -5.90 -11.43 0.14
N ALA A 150 -6.39 -11.41 1.37
CA ALA A 150 -7.57 -12.16 1.76
C ALA A 150 -8.83 -11.69 1.06
N TYR A 151 -9.09 -10.38 1.05
CA TYR A 151 -10.20 -9.78 0.32
C TYR A 151 -10.16 -10.17 -1.16
N ALA A 152 -9.00 -10.05 -1.81
CA ALA A 152 -8.84 -10.45 -3.21
C ALA A 152 -9.15 -11.94 -3.44
N ARG A 153 -8.77 -12.81 -2.51
CA ARG A 153 -9.06 -14.25 -2.57
C ARG A 153 -10.53 -14.57 -2.30
N PHE A 154 -11.15 -13.89 -1.34
CA PHE A 154 -12.56 -14.10 -0.98
C PHE A 154 -13.54 -13.56 -2.02
N CYS A 155 -13.24 -12.43 -2.65
CA CYS A 155 -14.08 -11.89 -3.73
C CYS A 155 -14.17 -12.84 -4.94
N ARG A 156 -13.24 -13.78 -5.10
CA ARG A 156 -13.28 -14.82 -6.15
C ARG A 156 -13.93 -16.13 -5.68
N ILE A 157 -14.25 -16.26 -4.39
CA ILE A 157 -14.88 -17.45 -3.83
C ILE A 157 -16.38 -17.17 -3.74
N ASN A 158 -17.18 -17.98 -4.45
CA ASN A 158 -18.62 -17.94 -4.27
C ASN A 158 -18.96 -18.59 -2.91
N LEU A 159 -19.30 -17.77 -1.92
CA LEU A 159 -19.58 -18.21 -0.54
C LEU A 159 -20.79 -19.16 -0.42
N GLN A 160 -21.57 -19.30 -1.49
CA GLN A 160 -22.69 -20.24 -1.57
C GLN A 160 -22.27 -21.69 -1.92
N GLU A 161 -21.00 -21.95 -2.25
CA GLU A 161 -20.51 -23.31 -2.51
C GLU A 161 -20.25 -24.09 -1.22
N LYS A 162 -20.62 -25.39 -1.21
CA LYS A 162 -20.52 -26.32 -0.06
C LYS A 162 -19.12 -26.42 0.60
N TYR A 163 -18.04 -26.00 -0.09
CA TYR A 163 -16.66 -26.05 0.42
C TYR A 163 -16.04 -24.67 0.69
N ALA A 164 -16.80 -23.58 0.55
CA ALA A 164 -16.30 -22.22 0.79
C ALA A 164 -15.87 -22.03 2.26
N PHE A 165 -16.58 -22.65 3.21
CA PHE A 165 -16.29 -22.55 4.64
C PHE A 165 -14.89 -23.06 5.00
N SER A 166 -14.41 -24.15 4.38
CA SER A 166 -13.06 -24.69 4.63
C SER A 166 -11.95 -23.71 4.23
N LYS A 167 -12.13 -23.00 3.09
CA LYS A 167 -11.18 -21.97 2.63
C LYS A 167 -11.18 -20.72 3.51
N VAL A 168 -12.37 -20.32 4.01
CA VAL A 168 -12.51 -19.20 4.96
C VAL A 168 -11.95 -19.58 6.34
N PHE A 169 -12.13 -20.83 6.77
CA PHE A 169 -11.63 -21.34 8.05
C PHE A 169 -10.10 -21.42 8.08
N GLN A 170 -9.45 -21.87 7.01
CA GLN A 170 -7.98 -21.82 6.87
C GLN A 170 -7.45 -20.38 7.02
N PHE A 171 -8.18 -19.40 6.50
CA PHE A 171 -7.80 -18.00 6.61
C PHE A 171 -8.02 -17.42 8.02
N LEU A 172 -9.14 -17.76 8.69
CA LEU A 172 -9.36 -17.43 10.09
C LEU A 172 -8.25 -18.01 10.98
N LEU A 173 -7.82 -19.25 10.72
CA LEU A 173 -6.66 -19.85 11.37
C LEU A 173 -5.37 -19.06 11.13
N CYS A 174 -5.14 -18.54 9.92
CA CYS A 174 -4.00 -17.66 9.65
C CYS A 174 -4.08 -16.33 10.39
N ILE A 175 -5.27 -15.71 10.52
CA ILE A 175 -5.45 -14.49 11.33
C ILE A 175 -5.17 -14.79 12.81
N VAL A 176 -5.72 -15.88 13.34
CA VAL A 176 -5.52 -16.27 14.74
C VAL A 176 -4.05 -16.59 14.99
N ALA A 177 -3.41 -17.37 14.10
CA ALA A 177 -1.98 -17.66 14.20
C ALA A 177 -1.15 -16.36 14.15
N TYR A 178 -1.43 -15.45 13.21
CA TYR A 178 -0.75 -14.15 13.14
C TYR A 178 -0.96 -13.32 14.42
N GLY A 179 -2.19 -13.24 14.94
CA GLY A 179 -2.49 -12.51 16.17
C GLY A 179 -1.81 -13.11 17.40
N VAL A 180 -1.70 -14.44 17.47
CA VAL A 180 -0.93 -15.14 18.52
C VAL A 180 0.56 -14.87 18.35
N PHE A 181 1.12 -15.02 17.14
CA PHE A 181 2.55 -14.76 16.89
C PHE A 181 2.95 -13.29 17.04
N SER A 182 2.03 -12.33 16.86
CA SER A 182 2.31 -10.91 17.04
C SER A 182 2.14 -10.44 18.49
N SER A 183 1.57 -11.27 19.37
CA SER A 183 1.39 -10.97 20.80
C SER A 183 2.46 -11.60 21.69
N PHE A 184 3.38 -12.38 21.11
CA PHE A 184 4.65 -12.81 21.68
C PHE A 184 5.80 -11.95 21.16
#